data_AF-A0A537K268-F1
#
_entry.id   AF-A0A537K268-F1
#
_cell.length_a   1.000
_cell.length_b   1.000
_cell.length_c   1.000
_cell.angle_alpha   90.00
_cell.angle_beta   90.00
_cell.angle_gamma   90.00
#
_symmetry.space_group_name_H-M   'P 1'
#
loop_
_entity.id
_entity.type
_entity.pdbx_description
1 polymer ?
#
loop_
_entity_poly.entity_id
_entity_poly.type
_entity_poly.pdbx_seq_one_letter_code
_entity_poly.pdbx_strand_id
1 'polypeptide(L)'
;MYRKFLVKDNDQFNPEFFSFVIDDAKMIREQTDHVLPTFKTEIILSFLKNHSLETEWLNVNPELAKLISSGSLSTGKLKSLFDSCQDKPVFRQQMEAFLRQELS
;
A
#
# COMPACT_ATOMS: atom_id res chain seq x y z
N MET A 1 -5.23 -13.53 -13.56
CA MET A 1 -4.86 -12.24 -12.94
C MET A 1 -4.09 -11.42 -13.97
N TYR A 2 -4.52 -10.19 -14.27
CA TYR A 2 -3.87 -9.33 -15.27
C TYR A 2 -2.79 -8.49 -14.57
N ARG A 3 -1.52 -8.66 -14.95
CA ARG A 3 -0.42 -7.84 -14.44
C ARG A 3 -0.39 -6.53 -15.21
N LYS A 4 -0.72 -5.43 -14.52
CA LYS A 4 -0.77 -4.10 -15.14
C LYS A 4 0.63 -3.52 -15.37
N PHE A 5 1.61 -3.95 -14.58
CA PHE A 5 3.00 -3.51 -14.67
C PHE A 5 3.92 -4.67 -15.01
N LEU A 6 4.93 -4.39 -15.83
CA LEU A 6 5.99 -5.36 -16.13
C LEU A 6 7.12 -5.17 -15.12
N VAL A 7 7.25 -6.11 -14.18
CA VAL A 7 8.36 -6.18 -13.22
C VAL A 7 9.11 -7.48 -13.47
N LYS A 8 10.40 -7.39 -13.79
CA LYS A 8 11.28 -8.54 -14.06
C LYS A 8 11.91 -9.05 -12.75
N ASP A 9 12.49 -10.25 -12.81
CA ASP A 9 13.09 -10.94 -11.64
C ASP A 9 14.19 -10.13 -10.95
N ASN A 10 14.97 -9.38 -11.72
CA ASN A 10 16.11 -8.60 -11.22
C ASN A 10 15.81 -7.10 -11.11
N ASP A 11 14.54 -6.70 -11.34
CA ASP A 11 14.18 -5.29 -11.22
C ASP A 11 14.20 -4.89 -9.74
N GLN A 12 14.78 -3.73 -9.47
CA GLN A 12 14.72 -3.07 -8.17
C GLN A 12 13.61 -2.03 -8.20
N PHE A 13 12.97 -1.81 -7.06
CA PHE A 13 12.01 -0.72 -6.93
C PHE A 13 12.75 0.61 -7.00
N ASN A 14 12.38 1.44 -7.97
CA ASN A 14 12.80 2.83 -8.06
C ASN A 14 11.54 3.71 -8.16
N PRO A 15 11.26 4.59 -7.19
CA PRO A 15 10.08 5.45 -7.20
C PRO A 15 10.03 6.40 -8.40
N GLU A 16 11.16 6.71 -9.06
CA GLU A 16 11.18 7.52 -10.28
C GLU A 16 10.43 6.85 -11.45
N PHE A 17 10.48 5.51 -11.55
CA PHE A 17 9.73 4.75 -12.56
C PHE A 17 8.27 4.50 -12.15
N PHE A 18 7.95 4.74 -10.88
CA PHE A 18 6.62 4.53 -10.29
C PHE A 18 6.18 5.78 -9.53
N SER A 19 6.25 6.96 -10.17
CA SER A 19 5.98 8.25 -9.51
C SER A 19 4.60 8.32 -8.84
N PHE A 20 3.60 7.61 -9.39
CA PHE A 20 2.28 7.50 -8.77
C PHE A 20 2.32 6.88 -7.37
N VAL A 21 3.35 6.12 -7.01
CA VAL A 21 3.51 5.54 -5.67
C VAL A 21 3.75 6.66 -4.66
N ILE A 22 4.50 7.70 -5.04
CA ILE A 22 4.72 8.89 -4.20
C ILE A 22 3.39 9.63 -4.02
N ASP A 23 2.69 9.89 -5.13
CA ASP A 23 1.43 10.65 -5.10
C ASP A 23 0.34 9.91 -4.29
N ASP A 24 0.17 8.61 -4.54
CA ASP A 24 -0.81 7.79 -3.83
C ASP A 24 -0.45 7.68 -2.34
N ALA A 25 0.83 7.50 -1.98
CA ALA A 25 1.27 7.43 -0.59
C ALA A 25 1.05 8.75 0.16
N LYS A 26 1.36 9.88 -0.48
CA LYS A 26 1.08 11.22 0.05
C LYS A 26 -0.42 11.42 0.29
N MET A 27 -1.25 11.07 -0.69
CA MET A 27 -2.70 11.17 -0.56
C MET A 27 -3.24 10.31 0.58
N ILE A 28 -2.76 9.06 0.70
CA ILE A 28 -3.16 8.18 1.80
C ILE A 28 -2.73 8.77 3.15
N ARG A 29 -1.50 9.29 3.26
CA ARG A 29 -1.01 9.96 4.48
C ARG A 29 -1.91 11.13 4.87
N GLU A 30 -2.22 12.02 3.94
CA GLU A 30 -3.11 13.17 4.18
C GLU A 30 -4.53 12.73 4.59
N GLN A 31 -5.08 11.70 3.94
CA GLN A 31 -6.40 11.17 4.26
C GLN A 31 -6.44 10.40 5.59
N THR A 32 -5.31 9.97 6.12
CA THR A 32 -5.22 9.19 7.37
C THR A 32 -4.50 9.91 8.50
N ASP A 33 -4.17 11.20 8.32
CA ASP A 33 -3.44 12.01 9.29
C ASP A 33 -4.21 12.19 10.62
N HIS A 34 -5.55 12.18 10.54
CA HIS A 34 -6.42 12.28 11.70
C HIS A 34 -6.59 10.96 12.47
N VAL A 35 -6.08 9.85 11.94
CA VAL A 35 -6.28 8.51 12.49
C VAL A 35 -5.13 8.13 13.42
N LEU A 36 -5.41 7.28 14.41
CA LEU A 36 -4.39 6.80 15.35
C LEU A 36 -3.19 6.19 14.60
N PRO A 37 -1.94 6.58 14.95
CA PRO A 37 -0.74 6.09 14.28
C PRO A 37 -0.48 4.61 14.55
N THR A 38 -1.07 4.06 15.61
CA THR A 38 -0.92 2.67 16.04
C THR A 38 -1.28 1.70 14.91
N PHE A 39 -0.25 1.00 14.41
CA PHE A 39 -0.32 0.08 13.27
C PHE A 39 -0.85 0.67 11.95
N LYS A 40 -1.01 1.99 11.82
CA LYS A 40 -1.57 2.67 10.63
C LYS A 40 -0.90 2.18 9.34
N THR A 41 0.42 2.27 9.29
CA THR A 41 1.24 1.87 8.14
C THR A 41 1.11 0.38 7.81
N GLU A 42 1.14 -0.49 8.82
CA GLU A 42 1.06 -1.95 8.59
C GLU A 42 -0.33 -2.39 8.16
N ILE A 43 -1.39 -1.75 8.68
CA ILE A 43 -2.77 -1.98 8.24
C ILE A 43 -2.94 -1.61 6.77
N ILE A 44 -2.45 -0.42 6.38
CA ILE A 44 -2.51 0.05 4.99
C ILE A 44 -1.71 -0.89 4.08
N LEU A 45 -0.50 -1.29 4.47
CA LEU A 45 0.32 -2.22 3.70
C LEU A 45 -0.35 -3.59 3.56
N SER A 46 -0.93 -4.15 4.63
CA SER A 46 -1.67 -5.42 4.54
C SER A 46 -2.85 -5.30 3.58
N PHE A 47 -3.62 -4.22 3.66
CA PHE A 47 -4.73 -3.97 2.74
C PHE A 47 -4.29 -3.83 1.28
N LEU A 48 -3.18 -3.15 1.00
CA LEU A 48 -2.62 -3.02 -0.34
C LEU A 48 -2.13 -4.36 -0.90
N LYS A 49 -1.55 -5.21 -0.04
CA LYS A 49 -0.99 -6.52 -0.40
C LYS A 49 -2.07 -7.58 -0.62
N ASN A 50 -3.06 -7.62 0.25
CA ASN A 50 -4.03 -8.71 0.34
C ASN A 50 -5.40 -8.34 -0.26
N HIS A 51 -5.60 -7.08 -0.62
CA HIS A 51 -6.88 -6.50 -1.05
C HIS A 51 -8.02 -6.61 -0.02
N SER A 52 -7.71 -7.08 1.18
CA SER A 52 -8.65 -7.31 2.29
C SER A 52 -8.07 -6.77 3.59
N LEU A 53 -8.95 -6.31 4.48
CA LEU A 53 -8.62 -6.05 5.86
C LEU A 53 -8.84 -7.30 6.70
N GLU A 54 -7.83 -7.70 7.46
CA GLU A 54 -7.96 -8.76 8.45
C GLU A 54 -8.84 -8.27 9.61
N THR A 55 -9.65 -9.17 10.17
CA THR A 55 -10.61 -8.83 11.23
C THR A 55 -9.95 -8.23 12.47
N GLU A 56 -8.71 -8.62 12.75
CA GLU A 56 -7.91 -8.05 13.84
C GLU A 56 -7.68 -6.54 13.67
N TRP A 57 -7.45 -6.07 12.44
CA TRP A 57 -7.21 -4.65 12.16
C TRP A 57 -8.45 -3.78 12.37
N LEU A 58 -9.65 -4.37 12.25
CA LEU A 58 -10.92 -3.67 12.50
C LEU A 58 -11.05 -3.22 13.95
N ASN A 59 -10.51 -4.00 14.89
CA ASN A 59 -10.57 -3.69 16.33
C ASN A 59 -9.43 -2.78 16.77
N VAL A 60 -8.27 -2.87 16.09
CA VAL A 60 -7.07 -2.08 16.42
C VAL A 60 -7.18 -0.63 15.96
N ASN A 61 -7.76 -0.41 14.77
CA ASN A 61 -7.91 0.93 14.22
C ASN A 61 -9.25 1.08 13.44
N PRO A 62 -10.38 1.21 14.16
CA PRO A 62 -11.71 1.19 13.55
C PRO A 62 -11.96 2.31 12.54
N GLU A 63 -11.39 3.49 12.77
CA GLU A 63 -11.51 4.64 11.86
C GLU A 63 -10.77 4.38 10.55
N LEU A 64 -9.53 3.87 10.62
CA LEU A 64 -8.78 3.46 9.44
C LEU A 64 -9.51 2.36 8.66
N ALA A 65 -10.01 1.37 9.37
CA ALA A 65 -10.78 0.28 8.77
C ALA A 65 -12.02 0.79 8.02
N LYS A 66 -12.72 1.79 8.58
CA LYS A 66 -13.86 2.43 7.94
C LYS A 66 -13.47 3.19 6.67
N LEU A 67 -12.37 3.94 6.67
CA LEU A 67 -11.85 4.67 5.50
C LEU A 67 -11.44 3.73 4.36
N ILE A 68 -10.83 2.61 4.70
CA ILE A 68 -10.46 1.57 3.75
C ILE A 68 -11.71 0.92 3.16
N SER A 69 -12.66 0.55 4.02
CA SER A 69 -13.87 -0.17 3.61
C SER A 69 -14.84 0.70 2.81
N SER A 70 -14.83 2.01 3.01
CA SER A 70 -15.62 2.96 2.20
C SER A 70 -15.07 3.17 0.80
N GLY A 71 -13.87 2.66 0.50
CA GLY A 71 -13.19 2.91 -0.77
C GLY A 71 -12.68 4.34 -0.93
N SER A 72 -12.62 5.11 0.17
CA SER A 72 -12.17 6.50 0.15
C SER A 72 -10.68 6.64 -0.18
N LEU A 73 -9.89 5.61 0.12
CA LEU A 73 -8.48 5.54 -0.25
C LEU A 73 -8.34 5.10 -1.72
N SER A 74 -7.91 6.01 -2.60
CA SER A 74 -7.57 5.72 -3.99
C SER A 74 -6.30 4.85 -4.08
N THR A 75 -6.47 3.54 -3.92
CA THR A 75 -5.38 2.55 -3.77
C THR A 75 -5.23 1.63 -4.98
N GLY A 76 -6.01 1.85 -6.05
CA GLY A 76 -6.10 0.90 -7.17
C GLY A 76 -4.79 0.68 -7.93
N LYS A 77 -3.96 1.73 -8.11
CA LYS A 77 -2.67 1.60 -8.79
C LYS A 77 -1.65 0.89 -7.91
N LEU A 78 -1.56 1.24 -6.62
CA LEU A 78 -0.71 0.56 -5.65
C LEU A 78 -1.05 -0.94 -5.56
N LYS A 79 -2.33 -1.28 -5.43
CA LYS A 79 -2.82 -2.66 -5.47
C LYS A 79 -2.40 -3.39 -6.74
N SER A 80 -2.59 -2.77 -7.90
CA SER A 80 -2.16 -3.33 -9.19
C SER A 80 -0.65 -3.55 -9.28
N LEU A 81 0.15 -2.70 -8.63
CA LEU A 81 1.61 -2.84 -8.57
C LEU A 81 2.00 -4.02 -7.66
N PHE A 82 1.40 -4.13 -6.48
CA PHE A 82 1.58 -5.28 -5.58
C PHE A 82 1.24 -6.60 -6.27
N ASP A 83 0.13 -6.66 -7.02
CA ASP A 83 -0.24 -7.84 -7.82
C ASP A 83 0.80 -8.15 -8.91
N SER A 84 1.38 -7.12 -9.51
CA SER A 84 2.35 -7.26 -10.59
C SER A 84 3.74 -7.72 -10.11
N CYS A 85 4.05 -7.51 -8.83
CA CYS A 85 5.33 -7.88 -8.22
C CYS A 85 5.20 -8.98 -7.14
N GLN A 86 4.09 -9.71 -7.08
CA GLN A 86 3.84 -10.72 -6.04
C GLN A 86 4.93 -11.81 -6.00
N ASP A 87 5.47 -12.18 -7.16
CA ASP A 87 6.53 -13.16 -7.37
C ASP A 87 7.94 -12.54 -7.42
N LYS A 88 8.09 -11.24 -7.11
CA LYS A 88 9.34 -10.48 -7.18
C LYS A 88 9.74 -10.01 -5.78
N PRO A 89 10.36 -10.88 -4.95
CA PRO A 89 10.54 -10.62 -3.52
C PRO A 89 11.41 -9.39 -3.23
N VAL A 90 12.49 -9.19 -4.00
CA VAL A 90 13.40 -8.03 -3.82
C VAL A 90 12.66 -6.72 -4.11
N PHE A 91 12.02 -6.63 -5.28
CA PHE A 91 11.22 -5.46 -5.67
C PHE A 91 10.15 -5.15 -4.61
N ARG A 92 9.40 -6.18 -4.19
CA ARG A 92 8.34 -6.04 -3.20
C ARG A 92 8.86 -5.54 -1.86
N GLN A 93 9.97 -6.08 -1.35
CA GLN A 93 10.56 -5.63 -0.09
C GLN A 93 11.00 -4.17 -0.15
N GLN A 94 11.62 -3.75 -1.24
CA GLN A 94 12.06 -2.36 -1.43
C GLN A 94 10.86 -1.40 -1.53
N MET A 95 9.81 -1.80 -2.27
CA MET A 95 8.58 -1.03 -2.35
C MET A 95 7.86 -0.92 -0.99
N GLU A 96 7.78 -2.02 -0.22
CA GLU A 96 7.22 -2.00 1.13
C GLU A 96 8.04 -1.10 2.06
N ALA A 97 9.37 -1.15 1.99
CA ALA A 97 10.25 -0.27 2.78
C ALA A 97 10.05 1.21 2.42
N PHE A 98 9.93 1.52 1.13
CA PHE A 98 9.63 2.87 0.65
C PHE A 98 8.28 3.38 1.18
N LEU A 99 7.22 2.58 1.03
CA LEU A 99 5.89 2.95 1.52
C LEU A 99 5.86 3.12 3.05
N ARG A 100 6.65 2.36 3.82
CA ARG A 100 6.76 2.57 5.27
C ARG A 100 7.30 3.96 5.61
N GLN A 101 8.27 4.45 4.84
CA GLN A 101 8.83 5.79 5.03
C GLN A 101 7.84 6.88 4.61
N GLU A 102 7.09 6.67 3.52
CA GLU A 102 6.13 7.66 3.04
C GLU A 102 4.83 7.72 3.86
N LEU A 103 4.43 6.63 4.50
CA LEU A 103 3.18 6.54 5.26
C LEU A 103 3.34 6.80 6.77
N SER A 104 4.58 6.89 7.28
CA SER A 104 4.84 7.17 8.70
C SER A 104 4.21 8.50 9.11
#